data_AF-A0AAW6IYW2-F1
#
_entry.id   AF-A0AAW6IYW2-F1
#
_cell.length_a   1.000
_cell.length_b   1.000
_cell.length_c   1.000
_cell.angle_alpha   90.00
_cell.angle_beta   90.00
_cell.angle_gamma   90.00
#
_symmetry.space_group_name_H-M   'P 1'
#
loop_
_entity.id
_entity.type
_entity.pdbx_description
1 polymer ?
#
loop_
_entity_poly.entity_id
_entity_poly.type
_entity_poly.pdbx_seq_one_letter_code
_entity_poly.pdbx_strand_id
1 'polypeptide(L)'
;MFNKVIALIDEANNQDPNTEQFNGESVPKEYLYSQRMSDMLSRFNPDADELMQIAVRGQHIQRWKSPRSDFAMNKQGYHQWRSALYIFHASSVVALMQQAGYGEAEQNRVYDAVAKKNIKRNPDSQLVEDVASLVFIEHYMLGFANSKPDYDELKWIGIIRRTWQKMSDEAHEFVLAGHITLPPPLVGLIHKALE
;
A
#
# COMPACT_ATOMS: atom_id res chain seq x y z
N MET A 1 15.69 -17.38 4.59
CA MET A 1 15.40 -16.18 5.41
C MET A 1 14.04 -15.60 5.03
N PHE A 2 13.77 -15.47 3.73
CA PHE A 2 12.51 -14.99 3.15
C PHE A 2 11.22 -15.50 3.81
N ASN A 3 10.94 -16.82 3.76
CA ASN A 3 9.70 -17.39 4.33
C ASN A 3 9.50 -17.03 5.82
N LYS A 4 10.59 -16.92 6.58
CA LYS A 4 10.53 -16.52 7.99
C LYS A 4 10.08 -15.06 8.13
N VAL A 5 10.56 -14.15 7.29
CA VAL A 5 10.12 -12.74 7.30
C VAL A 5 8.66 -12.62 6.92
N ILE A 6 8.21 -13.32 5.87
CA ILE A 6 6.79 -13.30 5.46
C ILE A 6 5.89 -13.80 6.60
N ALA A 7 6.25 -14.93 7.23
CA ALA A 7 5.50 -15.45 8.38
C ALA A 7 5.46 -14.47 9.56
N LEU A 8 6.58 -13.76 9.84
CA LEU A 8 6.63 -12.75 10.89
C LEU A 8 5.78 -11.50 10.57
N ILE A 9 5.75 -11.06 9.31
CA ILE A 9 4.88 -9.95 8.87
C ILE A 9 3.41 -10.36 9.02
N ASP A 10 3.07 -11.57 8.61
CA ASP A 10 1.70 -12.08 8.69
C ASP A 10 1.25 -12.23 10.14
N GLU A 11 2.09 -12.80 11.02
CA GLU A 11 1.83 -12.87 12.45
C GLU A 11 1.62 -11.47 13.06
N ALA A 12 2.47 -10.51 12.70
CA ALA A 12 2.36 -9.14 13.17
C ALA A 12 1.05 -8.46 12.74
N ASN A 13 0.59 -8.71 11.51
CA ASN A 13 -0.64 -8.16 10.95
C ASN A 13 -1.90 -8.90 11.43
N ASN A 14 -1.81 -10.19 11.75
CA ASN A 14 -2.92 -10.95 12.33
C ASN A 14 -3.32 -10.47 13.73
N GLN A 15 -2.46 -9.69 14.39
CA GLN A 15 -2.79 -9.02 15.65
C GLN A 15 -3.68 -7.78 15.48
N ASP A 16 -4.03 -7.39 14.25
CA ASP A 16 -4.96 -6.27 14.02
C ASP A 16 -6.36 -6.60 14.59
N PRO A 17 -6.85 -5.84 15.58
CA PRO A 17 -8.19 -6.07 16.14
C PRO A 17 -9.32 -5.67 15.17
N ASN A 18 -9.00 -4.95 14.11
CA ASN A 18 -9.97 -4.57 13.10
C ASN A 18 -10.08 -5.66 12.04
N THR A 19 -11.30 -6.00 11.66
CA THR A 19 -11.57 -7.04 10.65
C THR A 19 -12.35 -6.52 9.45
N GLU A 20 -12.22 -7.24 8.33
CA GLU A 20 -13.00 -7.09 7.10
C GLU A 20 -13.60 -8.45 6.71
N GLN A 21 -14.77 -8.42 6.07
CA GLN A 21 -15.37 -9.63 5.50
C GLN A 21 -14.71 -9.92 4.15
N PHE A 22 -14.14 -11.12 3.99
CA PHE A 22 -13.55 -11.59 2.75
C PHE A 22 -13.88 -13.07 2.56
N ASN A 23 -14.48 -13.42 1.41
CA ASN A 23 -14.95 -14.78 1.11
C ASN A 23 -15.84 -15.42 2.18
N GLY A 24 -16.64 -14.61 2.88
CA GLY A 24 -17.53 -15.07 3.95
C GLY A 24 -16.87 -15.24 5.31
N GLU A 25 -15.59 -14.89 5.45
CA GLU A 25 -14.82 -14.95 6.68
C GLU A 25 -14.41 -13.56 7.18
N SER A 26 -14.34 -13.40 8.50
CA SER A 26 -13.83 -12.20 9.16
C SER A 26 -12.31 -12.29 9.28
N VAL A 27 -11.58 -11.44 8.56
CA VAL A 27 -10.12 -11.48 8.45
C VAL A 27 -9.52 -10.16 8.98
N PRO A 28 -8.39 -10.17 9.72
CA PRO A 28 -7.72 -8.95 10.16
C PRO A 28 -7.36 -8.02 8.98
N LYS A 29 -7.66 -6.72 9.09
CA LYS A 29 -7.59 -5.79 7.94
C LYS A 29 -6.18 -5.68 7.38
N GLU A 30 -5.18 -5.46 8.24
CA GLU A 30 -3.80 -5.33 7.75
C GLU A 30 -3.23 -6.65 7.19
N TYR A 31 -3.72 -7.82 7.65
CA TYR A 31 -3.35 -9.12 7.06
C TYR A 31 -3.96 -9.29 5.67
N LEU A 32 -5.25 -8.95 5.51
CA LEU A 32 -5.90 -8.98 4.21
C LEU A 32 -5.25 -8.00 3.23
N TYR A 33 -4.87 -6.81 3.70
CA TYR A 33 -4.12 -5.84 2.90
C TYR A 33 -2.78 -6.42 2.43
N SER A 34 -2.00 -7.06 3.31
CA SER A 34 -0.72 -7.67 2.91
C SER A 34 -0.90 -8.81 1.91
N GLN A 35 -1.98 -9.59 1.97
CA GLN A 35 -2.32 -10.58 0.94
C GLN A 35 -2.55 -9.91 -0.42
N ARG A 36 -3.40 -8.88 -0.46
CA ARG A 36 -3.72 -8.14 -1.69
C ARG A 36 -2.48 -7.48 -2.31
N MET A 37 -1.57 -6.97 -1.48
CA MET A 37 -0.28 -6.43 -1.93
C MET A 37 0.58 -7.49 -2.63
N SER A 38 0.71 -8.68 -2.05
CA SER A 38 1.47 -9.78 -2.68
C SER A 38 0.82 -10.31 -3.95
N ASP A 39 -0.52 -10.44 -3.96
CA ASP A 39 -1.27 -10.83 -5.17
C ASP A 39 -1.08 -9.81 -6.30
N MET A 40 -1.19 -8.52 -5.99
CA MET A 40 -0.99 -7.47 -6.99
C MET A 40 0.43 -7.46 -7.52
N LEU A 41 1.45 -7.64 -6.66
CA LEU A 41 2.84 -7.71 -7.10
C LEU A 41 3.06 -8.88 -8.06
N SER A 42 2.50 -10.06 -7.78
CA SER A 42 2.69 -11.23 -8.66
C SER A 42 2.06 -11.03 -10.04
N ARG A 43 1.01 -10.22 -10.14
CA ARG A 43 0.41 -9.83 -11.43
C ARG A 43 1.18 -8.70 -12.13
N PHE A 44 1.61 -7.69 -11.38
CA PHE A 44 2.23 -6.47 -11.92
C PHE A 44 3.71 -6.65 -12.28
N ASN A 45 4.47 -7.33 -11.41
CA ASN A 45 5.90 -7.60 -11.60
C ASN A 45 6.24 -9.00 -11.05
N PRO A 46 5.95 -10.08 -11.81
CA PRO A 46 6.14 -11.46 -11.37
C PRO A 46 7.61 -11.82 -11.08
N ASP A 47 8.56 -11.08 -11.65
CA ASP A 47 10.00 -11.30 -11.50
C ASP A 47 10.61 -10.52 -10.34
N ALA A 48 9.79 -9.83 -9.53
CA ALA A 48 10.25 -9.09 -8.37
C ALA A 48 11.02 -9.99 -7.39
N ASP A 49 12.22 -9.55 -7.00
CA ASP A 49 13.07 -10.31 -6.08
C ASP A 49 12.47 -10.42 -4.67
N GLU A 50 13.05 -11.29 -3.85
CA GLU A 50 12.54 -11.56 -2.50
C GLU A 50 12.53 -10.33 -1.59
N LEU A 51 13.43 -9.36 -1.80
CA LEU A 51 13.46 -8.13 -1.00
C LEU A 51 12.27 -7.24 -1.34
N MET A 52 11.89 -7.16 -2.62
CA MET A 52 10.69 -6.43 -3.04
C MET A 52 9.41 -7.15 -2.65
N GLN A 53 9.39 -8.48 -2.66
CA GLN A 53 8.29 -9.25 -2.09
C GLN A 53 8.10 -8.95 -0.59
N ILE A 54 9.20 -8.87 0.18
CA ILE A 54 9.16 -8.46 1.60
C ILE A 54 8.66 -7.02 1.76
N ALA A 55 9.21 -6.07 0.99
CA ALA A 55 8.85 -4.66 1.08
C ALA A 55 7.36 -4.43 0.80
N VAL A 56 6.83 -5.06 -0.27
CA VAL A 56 5.42 -4.99 -0.64
C VAL A 56 4.53 -5.65 0.40
N ARG A 57 4.89 -6.85 0.89
CA ARG A 57 4.14 -7.54 1.96
C ARG A 57 4.03 -6.67 3.21
N GLY A 58 5.11 -5.96 3.55
CA GLY A 58 5.24 -5.17 4.76
C GLY A 58 4.83 -3.70 4.65
N GLN A 59 4.33 -3.23 3.50
CA GLN A 59 4.14 -1.80 3.23
C GLN A 59 3.30 -1.04 4.28
N HIS A 60 2.26 -1.69 4.84
CA HIS A 60 1.44 -1.14 5.93
C HIS A 60 1.47 -2.02 7.19
N ILE A 61 2.59 -2.70 7.45
CA ILE A 61 2.71 -3.58 8.62
C ILE A 61 2.27 -2.86 9.90
N GLN A 62 1.36 -3.50 10.65
CA GLN A 62 0.83 -3.03 11.94
C GLN A 62 0.30 -1.59 11.95
N ARG A 63 -0.22 -1.09 10.82
CA ARG A 63 -0.69 0.30 10.70
C ARG A 63 -1.76 0.69 11.73
N TRP A 64 -2.58 -0.26 12.16
CA TRP A 64 -3.57 -0.08 13.23
C TRP A 64 -2.98 0.45 14.55
N LYS A 65 -1.67 0.24 14.81
CA LYS A 65 -0.96 0.76 15.99
C LYS A 65 -0.64 2.26 15.92
N SER A 66 -0.82 2.91 14.77
CA SER A 66 -0.60 4.34 14.58
C SER A 66 -1.84 4.99 13.94
N PRO A 67 -2.95 5.10 14.70
CA PRO A 67 -4.19 5.64 14.17
C PRO A 67 -4.09 7.14 13.87
N ARG A 68 -4.84 7.59 12.85
CA ARG A 68 -4.87 9.00 12.45
C ARG A 68 -5.33 9.94 13.57
N SER A 69 -6.13 9.45 14.52
CA SER A 69 -6.66 10.22 15.66
C SER A 69 -5.58 10.75 16.60
N ASP A 70 -4.38 10.16 16.58
CA ASP A 70 -3.28 10.57 17.46
C ASP A 70 -2.59 11.86 16.99
N PHE A 71 -3.00 12.40 15.84
CA PHE A 71 -2.45 13.61 15.23
C PHE A 71 -3.54 14.66 15.03
N ALA A 72 -3.18 15.94 15.02
CA ALA A 72 -4.14 17.04 14.80
C ALA A 72 -4.96 16.84 13.51
N MET A 73 -6.29 16.96 13.55
CA MET A 73 -7.21 16.71 12.42
C MET A 73 -7.24 17.85 11.38
N ASN A 74 -6.05 18.25 10.94
CA ASN A 74 -5.82 19.24 9.90
C ASN A 74 -4.82 18.70 8.86
N LYS A 75 -4.54 19.50 7.83
CA LYS A 75 -3.61 19.13 6.75
C LYS A 75 -2.19 18.87 7.26
N GLN A 76 -1.68 19.69 8.17
CA GLN A 76 -0.34 19.55 8.74
C GLN A 76 -0.20 18.25 9.53
N GLY A 77 -1.15 17.95 10.41
CA GLY A 77 -1.19 16.72 11.19
C GLY A 77 -1.34 15.47 10.32
N TYR A 78 -2.06 15.56 9.19
CA TYR A 78 -2.09 14.47 8.21
C TYR A 78 -0.71 14.21 7.59
N HIS A 79 0.03 15.26 7.23
CA HIS A 79 1.39 15.10 6.69
C HIS A 79 2.36 14.53 7.72
N GLN A 80 2.28 14.99 8.97
CA GLN A 80 3.08 14.45 10.08
C GLN A 80 2.79 12.96 10.31
N TRP A 81 1.51 12.59 10.41
CA TRP A 81 1.09 11.19 10.54
C TRP A 81 1.61 10.33 9.39
N ARG A 82 1.46 10.78 8.15
CA ARG A 82 1.92 10.05 6.97
C ARG A 82 3.44 9.85 6.97
N SER A 83 4.23 10.87 7.33
CA SER A 83 5.68 10.74 7.44
C SER A 83 6.10 9.79 8.56
N ALA A 84 5.40 9.83 9.71
CA ALA A 84 5.65 8.90 10.81
C ALA A 84 5.35 7.45 10.41
N LEU A 85 4.25 7.20 9.67
CA LEU A 85 3.92 5.87 9.17
C LEU A 85 5.01 5.28 8.27
N TYR A 86 5.63 6.07 7.40
CA TYR A 86 6.71 5.59 6.53
C TYR A 86 7.91 5.08 7.33
N ILE A 87 8.31 5.82 8.36
CA ILE A 87 9.41 5.43 9.23
C ILE A 87 9.01 4.18 10.05
N PHE A 88 7.81 4.19 10.62
CA PHE A 88 7.29 3.08 11.41
C PHE A 88 7.26 1.77 10.62
N HIS A 89 6.60 1.76 9.45
CA HIS A 89 6.49 0.56 8.62
C HIS A 89 7.88 0.04 8.19
N ALA A 90 8.74 0.92 7.68
CA ALA A 90 10.08 0.53 7.24
C ALA A 90 10.91 -0.07 8.38
N SER A 91 10.89 0.58 9.55
CA SER A 91 11.61 0.10 10.74
C SER A 91 11.07 -1.23 11.23
N SER A 92 9.74 -1.42 11.23
CA SER A 92 9.10 -2.67 11.62
C SER A 92 9.48 -3.82 10.70
N VAL A 93 9.45 -3.63 9.38
CA VAL A 93 9.86 -4.68 8.42
C VAL A 93 11.33 -5.04 8.60
N VAL A 94 12.21 -4.05 8.72
CA VAL A 94 13.65 -4.28 8.92
C VAL A 94 13.95 -5.03 10.22
N ALA A 95 13.26 -4.73 11.31
CA ALA A 95 13.42 -5.45 12.56
C ALA A 95 13.09 -6.96 12.41
N LEU A 96 12.09 -7.30 11.59
CA LEU A 96 11.75 -8.70 11.30
C LEU A 96 12.77 -9.34 10.36
N MET A 97 13.29 -8.60 9.39
CA MET A 97 14.39 -9.06 8.53
C MET A 97 15.65 -9.36 9.33
N GLN A 98 16.02 -8.51 10.28
CA GLN A 98 17.14 -8.72 11.19
C GLN A 98 16.95 -10.00 12.01
N GLN A 99 15.76 -10.23 12.57
CA GLN A 99 15.43 -11.48 13.27
C GLN A 99 15.51 -12.72 12.37
N ALA A 100 15.30 -12.57 11.07
CA ALA A 100 15.42 -13.65 10.10
C ALA A 100 16.85 -13.88 9.60
N GLY A 101 17.79 -12.98 9.89
CA GLY A 101 19.22 -13.10 9.57
C GLY A 101 19.69 -12.32 8.34
N TYR A 102 18.88 -11.43 7.78
CA TYR A 102 19.29 -10.58 6.65
C TYR A 102 20.42 -9.62 7.03
N GLY A 103 21.31 -9.30 6.09
CA GLY A 103 22.38 -8.34 6.28
C GLY A 103 21.91 -6.88 6.19
N GLU A 104 22.76 -5.96 6.64
CA GLU A 104 22.45 -4.52 6.69
C GLU A 104 22.14 -3.92 5.31
N ALA A 105 22.84 -4.35 4.26
CA ALA A 105 22.61 -3.86 2.90
C ALA A 105 21.19 -4.20 2.39
N GLU A 106 20.73 -5.43 2.64
CA GLU A 106 19.40 -5.91 2.25
C GLU A 106 18.31 -5.20 3.06
N GLN A 107 18.55 -5.04 4.37
CA GLN A 107 17.68 -4.28 5.27
C GLN A 107 17.53 -2.82 4.82
N ASN A 108 18.63 -2.14 4.47
CA ASN A 108 18.61 -0.75 4.03
C ASN A 108 17.85 -0.56 2.71
N ARG A 109 17.99 -1.49 1.76
CA ARG A 109 17.22 -1.49 0.51
C ARG A 109 15.71 -1.57 0.77
N VAL A 110 15.28 -2.51 1.61
CA VAL A 110 13.86 -2.67 1.99
C VAL A 110 13.36 -1.47 2.79
N TYR A 111 14.18 -0.93 3.70
CA TYR A 111 13.85 0.28 4.45
C TYR A 111 13.50 1.43 3.51
N ASP A 112 14.38 1.71 2.54
CA ASP A 112 14.22 2.83 1.62
C ASP A 112 12.98 2.64 0.74
N ALA A 113 12.72 1.41 0.29
CA ALA A 113 11.52 1.04 -0.45
C ALA A 113 10.23 1.35 0.34
N VAL A 114 10.08 0.76 1.54
CA VAL A 114 8.88 0.90 2.39
C VAL A 114 8.71 2.32 2.93
N ALA A 115 9.80 3.01 3.26
CA ALA A 115 9.77 4.41 3.67
C ALA A 115 9.49 5.37 2.51
N LYS A 116 9.38 4.84 1.28
CA LYS A 116 9.13 5.57 0.04
C LYS A 116 10.14 6.69 -0.21
N LYS A 117 11.43 6.42 0.02
CA LYS A 117 12.49 7.40 -0.22
C LYS A 117 12.66 7.62 -1.71
N ASN A 118 12.57 8.88 -2.13
CA ASN A 118 12.84 9.30 -3.51
C ASN A 118 11.98 8.58 -4.57
N ILE A 119 10.65 8.48 -4.36
CA ILE A 119 9.70 8.03 -5.39
C ILE A 119 10.02 8.72 -6.74
N LYS A 120 9.88 8.00 -7.86
CA LYS A 120 10.30 8.36 -9.23
C LYS A 120 11.81 8.37 -9.51
N ARG A 121 12.66 8.19 -8.49
CA ARG A 121 14.12 8.09 -8.65
C ARG A 121 14.69 6.81 -8.05
N ASN A 122 14.03 6.26 -7.04
CA ASN A 122 14.30 4.94 -6.50
C ASN A 122 13.30 3.93 -7.10
N PRO A 123 13.74 2.97 -7.93
CA PRO A 123 12.84 1.98 -8.54
C PRO A 123 12.14 1.09 -7.51
N ASP A 124 12.79 0.75 -6.39
CA ASP A 124 12.17 -0.08 -5.35
C ASP A 124 11.03 0.66 -4.63
N SER A 125 11.24 1.94 -4.28
CA SER A 125 10.17 2.78 -3.72
C SER A 125 9.05 3.03 -4.72
N GLN A 126 9.38 3.15 -6.01
CA GLN A 126 8.38 3.32 -7.07
C GLN A 126 7.51 2.06 -7.18
N LEU A 127 8.12 0.87 -7.21
CA LEU A 127 7.40 -0.41 -7.24
C LEU A 127 6.43 -0.56 -6.06
N VAL A 128 6.86 -0.22 -4.85
CA VAL A 128 5.98 -0.26 -3.67
C VAL A 128 4.81 0.74 -3.78
N GLU A 129 5.04 1.95 -4.32
CA GLU A 129 3.97 2.93 -4.54
C GLU A 129 3.00 2.50 -5.65
N ASP A 130 3.50 1.89 -6.73
CA ASP A 130 2.71 1.37 -7.84
C ASP A 130 1.77 0.28 -7.35
N VAL A 131 2.30 -0.76 -6.69
CA VAL A 131 1.50 -1.86 -6.15
C VAL A 131 0.48 -1.34 -5.13
N ALA A 132 0.88 -0.44 -4.23
CA ALA A 132 -0.05 0.15 -3.26
C ALA A 132 -1.18 0.94 -3.93
N SER A 133 -0.88 1.64 -5.03
CA SER A 133 -1.87 2.43 -5.77
C SER A 133 -2.83 1.54 -6.54
N LEU A 134 -2.33 0.49 -7.19
CA LEU A 134 -3.14 -0.51 -7.88
C LEU A 134 -4.08 -1.23 -6.90
N VAL A 135 -3.56 -1.69 -5.76
CA VAL A 135 -4.37 -2.30 -4.68
C VAL A 135 -5.43 -1.34 -4.16
N PHE A 136 -5.08 -0.06 -4.00
CA PHE A 136 -6.05 0.96 -3.59
C PHE A 136 -7.19 1.10 -4.61
N ILE A 137 -6.87 1.20 -5.89
CA ILE A 137 -7.88 1.33 -6.96
C ILE A 137 -8.81 0.11 -6.97
N GLU A 138 -8.24 -1.10 -6.96
CA GLU A 138 -9.01 -2.34 -7.11
C GLU A 138 -9.86 -2.70 -5.89
N HIS A 139 -9.33 -2.50 -4.67
CA HIS A 139 -9.97 -3.03 -3.46
C HIS A 139 -10.52 -1.98 -2.49
N TYR A 140 -9.97 -0.77 -2.48
CA TYR A 140 -10.23 0.18 -1.38
C TYR A 140 -10.87 1.50 -1.82
N MET A 141 -10.76 1.87 -3.10
CA MET A 141 -11.22 3.17 -3.59
C MET A 141 -12.74 3.33 -3.39
N LEU A 142 -13.53 2.30 -3.67
CA LEU A 142 -14.98 2.34 -3.47
C LEU A 142 -15.36 2.48 -1.99
N GLY A 143 -14.73 1.69 -1.10
CA GLY A 143 -14.96 1.80 0.33
C GLY A 143 -14.57 3.18 0.88
N PHE A 144 -13.44 3.73 0.39
CA PHE A 144 -13.02 5.09 0.73
C PHE A 144 -14.03 6.12 0.21
N ALA A 145 -14.58 5.94 -0.99
CA ALA A 145 -15.61 6.82 -1.53
C ALA A 145 -16.87 6.86 -0.68
N ASN A 146 -17.37 5.69 -0.29
CA ASN A 146 -18.54 5.59 0.59
C ASN A 146 -18.29 6.19 1.98
N SER A 147 -17.04 6.22 2.46
CA SER A 147 -16.69 6.84 3.74
C SER A 147 -16.62 8.38 3.72
N LYS A 148 -16.74 9.00 2.54
CA LYS A 148 -16.66 10.46 2.32
C LYS A 148 -17.83 10.95 1.46
N PRO A 149 -19.08 10.82 1.95
CA PRO A 149 -20.27 11.29 1.22
C PRO A 149 -20.30 12.82 1.07
N ASP A 150 -19.50 13.55 1.85
CA ASP A 150 -19.33 15.00 1.80
C ASP A 150 -18.41 15.48 0.66
N TYR A 151 -17.71 14.58 -0.02
CA TYR A 151 -16.80 14.95 -1.10
C TYR A 151 -17.56 15.11 -2.42
N ASP A 152 -17.44 16.29 -3.02
CA ASP A 152 -17.95 16.55 -4.36
C ASP A 152 -17.12 15.86 -5.44
N GLU A 153 -17.64 15.88 -6.67
CA GLU A 153 -17.00 15.26 -7.83
C GLU A 153 -15.60 15.83 -8.10
N LEU A 154 -15.42 17.15 -7.97
CA LEU A 154 -14.13 17.82 -8.21
C LEU A 154 -13.07 17.36 -7.21
N LYS A 155 -13.46 17.20 -5.93
CA LYS A 155 -12.59 16.66 -4.90
C LYS A 155 -12.15 15.25 -5.24
N TRP A 156 -13.06 14.41 -5.71
CA TRP A 156 -12.77 13.04 -6.13
C TRP A 156 -11.87 12.95 -7.35
N ILE A 157 -12.15 13.72 -8.40
CA ILE A 157 -11.26 13.84 -9.56
C ILE A 157 -9.85 14.20 -9.11
N GLY A 158 -9.73 15.16 -8.18
CA GLY A 158 -8.45 15.55 -7.60
C GLY A 158 -7.75 14.42 -6.83
N ILE A 159 -8.51 13.54 -6.15
CA ILE A 159 -7.93 12.37 -5.45
C ILE A 159 -7.44 11.34 -6.47
N ILE A 160 -8.25 11.01 -7.47
CA ILE A 160 -7.89 10.05 -8.53
C ILE A 160 -6.63 10.53 -9.26
N ARG A 161 -6.59 11.80 -9.69
CA ARG A 161 -5.41 12.39 -10.33
C ARG A 161 -4.17 12.32 -9.44
N ARG A 162 -4.30 12.56 -8.13
CA ARG A 162 -3.17 12.46 -7.19
C ARG A 162 -2.71 11.03 -6.96
N THR A 163 -3.59 10.02 -7.08
CA THR A 163 -3.17 8.61 -7.06
C THR A 163 -2.44 8.29 -8.35
N TRP A 164 -3.03 8.63 -9.50
CA TRP A 164 -2.45 8.43 -10.82
C TRP A 164 -1.05 9.04 -10.96
N GLN A 165 -0.86 10.30 -10.54
CA GLN A 165 0.42 11.01 -10.65
C GLN A 165 1.59 10.41 -9.85
N LYS A 166 1.31 9.53 -8.88
CA LYS A 166 2.35 8.83 -8.10
C LYS A 166 2.82 7.54 -8.76
N MET A 167 1.96 6.97 -9.60
CA MET A 167 2.25 5.73 -10.31
C MET A 167 3.25 5.99 -11.45
N SER A 168 3.99 4.94 -11.81
CA SER A 168 4.81 4.87 -13.02
C SER A 168 3.95 4.76 -14.28
N ASP A 169 4.58 4.96 -15.43
CA ASP A 169 3.93 4.81 -16.73
C ASP A 169 3.54 3.33 -16.95
N GLU A 170 4.36 2.39 -16.50
CA GLU A 170 4.07 0.95 -16.55
C GLU A 170 2.83 0.60 -15.72
N ALA A 171 2.67 1.21 -14.54
CA ALA A 171 1.49 1.03 -13.71
C ALA A 171 0.24 1.67 -14.33
N HIS A 172 0.37 2.78 -15.07
CA HIS A 172 -0.73 3.35 -15.86
C HIS A 172 -1.17 2.40 -16.95
N GLU A 173 -0.22 1.90 -17.74
CA GLU A 173 -0.47 0.92 -18.80
C GLU A 173 -1.15 -0.34 -18.24
N PHE A 174 -0.71 -0.81 -17.08
CA PHE A 174 -1.30 -1.96 -16.40
C PHE A 174 -2.80 -1.76 -16.08
N VAL A 175 -3.18 -0.56 -15.62
CA VAL A 175 -4.59 -0.21 -15.41
C VAL A 175 -5.35 -0.11 -16.73
N LEU A 176 -4.79 0.59 -17.72
CA LEU A 176 -5.45 0.83 -19.01
C LEU A 176 -5.64 -0.46 -19.83
N ALA A 177 -4.76 -1.45 -19.66
CA ALA A 177 -4.87 -2.77 -20.24
C ALA A 177 -5.89 -3.68 -19.54
N GLY A 178 -6.52 -3.22 -18.45
CA GLY A 178 -7.55 -3.95 -17.73
C GLY A 178 -7.02 -5.07 -16.83
N HIS A 179 -5.75 -4.99 -16.37
CA HIS A 179 -5.17 -5.99 -15.48
C HIS A 179 -5.60 -5.84 -14.01
N ILE A 180 -6.37 -4.79 -13.70
CA ILE A 180 -7.07 -4.63 -12.42
C ILE A 180 -8.57 -4.40 -12.65
N THR A 181 -9.36 -4.82 -11.69
CA THR A 181 -10.79 -4.57 -11.64
C THR A 181 -11.04 -3.14 -11.16
N LEU A 182 -11.58 -2.29 -12.04
CA LEU A 182 -12.02 -0.96 -11.62
C LEU A 182 -13.36 -1.05 -10.87
N PRO A 183 -13.55 -0.26 -9.79
CA PRO A 183 -14.82 -0.23 -9.07
C PRO A 183 -15.95 0.29 -9.98
N PRO A 184 -16.96 -0.53 -10.32
CA PRO A 184 -17.94 -0.18 -11.35
C PRO A 184 -18.64 1.19 -11.14
N PRO A 185 -19.04 1.58 -9.91
CA PRO A 185 -19.65 2.88 -9.68
C PRO A 185 -18.74 4.09 -9.95
N LEU A 186 -17.42 3.90 -9.99
CA LEU A 186 -16.44 4.99 -10.14
C LEU A 186 -15.77 5.02 -11.52
N VAL A 187 -16.03 4.07 -12.41
CA VAL A 187 -15.37 3.99 -13.74
C VAL A 187 -15.52 5.30 -14.52
N GLY A 188 -16.73 5.86 -14.59
CA GLY A 188 -16.96 7.14 -15.29
C GLY A 188 -16.17 8.30 -14.68
N LEU A 189 -16.02 8.32 -13.36
CA LEU A 189 -15.24 9.35 -12.65
C LEU A 189 -13.74 9.17 -12.86
N ILE A 190 -13.27 7.92 -12.93
CA ILE A 190 -11.89 7.59 -13.26
C ILE A 190 -11.57 8.05 -14.68
N HIS A 191 -12.38 7.71 -15.68
CA HIS A 191 -12.17 8.18 -17.06
C HIS A 191 -12.10 9.70 -17.14
N LYS A 192 -13.06 10.40 -16.53
CA LYS A 192 -13.09 11.88 -16.48
C LYS A 192 -11.85 12.48 -15.80
N ALA A 193 -11.26 11.76 -14.84
CA ALA A 193 -10.05 12.23 -14.16
C ALA A 193 -8.78 12.05 -15.00
N LEU A 194 -8.78 11.13 -15.97
CA LEU A 194 -7.63 10.80 -16.83
C LEU A 194 -7.66 11.52 -18.19
N GLU A 195 -8.80 12.10 -18.56
CA GLU A 195 -8.89 13.17 -19.58
C GLU A 195 -8.11 14.43 -19.16
#